data_AF-A0A7V3WMY6-F1
#
_entry.id   AF-A0A7V3WMY6-F1
#
_cell.length_a   1.000
_cell.length_b   1.000
_cell.length_c   1.000
_cell.angle_alpha   90.00
_cell.angle_beta   90.00
_cell.angle_gamma   90.00
#
_symmetry.space_group_name_H-M   'P 1'
#
loop_
_entity.id
_entity.type
_entity.pdbx_description
1 polymer ?
#
loop_
_entity_poly.entity_id
_entity_poly.type
_entity_poly.pdbx_seq_one_letter_code
_entity_poly.pdbx_strand_id
1 'polypeptide(L)'
;MSNQTSPEPAQAAPNLPAPSLRQATAPGWSARRANGLTTGLKVWHLDVVGRRLRIQFAQAIYDVTSLGNRREPIFTDELDYQLFLSTVAEACAKTDWQVHAFCLLPDRLHLVIETPQPNLVAGMHWLQSQYANRFNRRHRQPGHVFAGRYRAVVVESSGGYLRLACDHVHLSPAQSGLLSPEAALRTYRWSSLPALLGPPADRPAWQRADRLLNDYGVADTEPGRHQLEAQLEMLRHQDLSALFAPLHRGWCLGSPAFKAQLLARLASQAGAALDQRLLPELAEAKAQQIIQEELARHGWSAEELRRMRKGDPRKLPIVHRLRTETAVTLAWIAKHLHMGSREYLVHLLYWENRPKPRPARTPKPQTAPLPQVPEPGPVRFQFPSFDPSFD
;
A
#
# COMPACT_ATOMS: atom_id res chain seq x y z
N MET A 1 -23.10 52.87 52.39
CA MET A 1 -24.10 52.76 51.32
C MET A 1 -23.71 51.57 50.46
N SER A 2 -24.53 50.54 50.54
CA SER A 2 -24.41 49.29 49.80
C SER A 2 -24.46 49.54 48.30
N ASN A 3 -23.65 48.83 47.51
CA ASN A 3 -24.14 48.38 46.22
C ASN A 3 -23.47 47.06 45.82
N GLN A 4 -24.30 46.02 45.91
CA GLN A 4 -24.13 44.75 45.23
C GLN A 4 -24.18 45.01 43.73
N THR A 5 -23.30 44.36 42.97
CA THR A 5 -23.47 44.23 41.52
C THR A 5 -23.36 42.76 41.20
N SER A 6 -24.52 42.18 40.89
CA SER A 6 -24.72 40.82 40.44
C SER A 6 -23.94 40.53 39.16
N PRO A 7 -23.52 39.27 38.91
CA PRO A 7 -22.96 38.88 37.63
C PRO A 7 -24.05 38.76 36.56
N GLU A 8 -23.77 39.34 35.40
CA GLU A 8 -24.60 39.31 34.19
C GLU A 8 -24.64 37.89 33.57
N PRO A 9 -25.78 37.43 33.03
CA PRO A 9 -25.98 36.03 32.64
C PRO A 9 -25.26 35.64 31.34
N ALA A 10 -24.83 34.38 31.30
CA ALA A 10 -24.26 33.71 30.15
C ALA A 10 -25.17 33.83 28.90
N GLN A 11 -24.63 34.41 27.83
CA GLN A 11 -25.26 34.39 26.52
C GLN A 11 -25.31 32.95 26.00
N ALA A 12 -26.54 32.46 25.83
CA ALA A 12 -26.84 31.16 25.23
C ALA A 12 -26.39 31.14 23.76
N ALA A 13 -25.66 30.09 23.39
CA ALA A 13 -25.33 29.78 22.01
C ALA A 13 -26.60 29.54 21.17
N PRO A 14 -26.64 29.95 19.89
CA PRO A 14 -27.79 29.69 19.04
C PRO A 14 -27.95 28.17 18.78
N ASN A 15 -29.14 27.66 19.07
CA ASN A 15 -29.60 26.31 18.75
C ASN A 15 -29.46 26.05 17.23
N LEU A 16 -28.51 25.19 16.85
CA LEU A 16 -28.46 24.61 15.51
C LEU A 16 -29.48 23.46 15.42
N PRO A 17 -30.37 23.43 14.43
CA PRO A 17 -31.33 22.34 14.28
C PRO A 17 -30.62 21.04 13.90
N ALA A 18 -31.00 19.94 14.55
CA ALA A 18 -30.55 18.59 14.22
C ALA A 18 -30.92 18.24 12.75
N PRO A 19 -30.04 17.53 12.01
CA PRO A 19 -30.35 17.10 10.66
C PRO A 19 -31.50 16.08 10.68
N SER A 20 -32.57 16.40 9.95
CA SER A 20 -33.70 15.52 9.74
C SER A 20 -33.29 14.28 8.94
N LEU A 21 -33.46 13.10 9.52
CA LEU A 21 -33.39 11.82 8.83
C LEU A 21 -34.56 11.73 7.84
N ARG A 22 -34.33 12.13 6.59
CA ARG A 22 -35.22 11.76 5.49
C ARG A 22 -35.05 10.27 5.23
N GLN A 23 -36.08 9.50 5.56
CA GLN A 23 -36.25 8.11 5.11
C GLN A 23 -36.26 8.10 3.58
N ALA A 24 -35.17 7.61 2.99
CA ALA A 24 -35.14 7.26 1.58
C ALA A 24 -35.87 5.92 1.41
N THR A 25 -37.05 5.96 0.80
CA THR A 25 -37.79 4.78 0.36
C THR A 25 -37.01 4.07 -0.74
N ALA A 26 -36.79 2.77 -0.55
CA ALA A 26 -36.13 1.90 -1.53
C ALA A 26 -36.97 1.78 -2.82
N PRO A 27 -36.38 1.86 -4.02
CA PRO A 27 -37.09 1.51 -5.24
C PRO A 27 -37.30 -0.01 -5.29
N GLY A 28 -38.56 -0.42 -5.47
CA GLY A 28 -38.99 -1.81 -5.54
C GLY A 28 -38.30 -2.58 -6.66
N TRP A 29 -37.73 -3.73 -6.29
CA TRP A 29 -37.22 -4.72 -7.22
C TRP A 29 -38.42 -5.46 -7.84
N SER A 30 -38.83 -5.05 -9.04
CA SER A 30 -39.74 -5.84 -9.87
C SER A 30 -38.96 -6.95 -10.57
N ALA A 31 -39.25 -8.19 -10.19
CA ALA A 31 -38.74 -9.39 -10.84
C ALA A 31 -39.29 -9.48 -12.28
N ARG A 32 -38.48 -9.08 -13.27
CA ARG A 32 -38.68 -9.50 -14.66
C ARG A 32 -37.84 -10.74 -14.93
N ARG A 33 -38.53 -11.88 -15.07
CA ARG A 33 -38.02 -13.12 -15.66
C ARG A 33 -37.54 -12.83 -17.08
N ALA A 34 -36.24 -12.94 -17.32
CA ALA A 34 -35.67 -13.11 -18.65
C ALA A 34 -35.01 -14.49 -18.69
N ASN A 35 -35.69 -15.41 -19.38
CA ASN A 35 -35.12 -16.70 -19.77
C ASN A 35 -33.98 -16.44 -20.75
N GLY A 36 -32.77 -16.84 -20.36
CA GLY A 36 -31.60 -16.80 -21.22
C GLY A 36 -30.52 -17.70 -20.61
N LEU A 37 -30.41 -18.91 -21.15
CA LEU A 37 -29.36 -19.88 -20.87
C LEU A 37 -27.98 -19.22 -21.02
N THR A 38 -27.39 -18.75 -19.92
CA THR A 38 -25.96 -18.51 -19.83
C THR A 38 -25.37 -19.56 -18.91
N THR A 39 -24.93 -20.65 -19.52
CA THR A 39 -24.04 -21.64 -18.93
C THR A 39 -22.90 -20.93 -18.21
N GLY A 40 -22.81 -21.17 -16.90
CA GLY A 40 -21.79 -20.60 -16.05
C GLY A 40 -20.39 -21.03 -16.48
N LEU A 41 -19.60 -20.06 -16.95
CA LEU A 41 -18.15 -20.15 -16.95
C LEU A 41 -17.63 -19.31 -15.78
N LYS A 42 -17.43 -19.97 -14.62
CA LYS A 42 -16.58 -19.43 -13.56
C LYS A 42 -15.12 -19.57 -14.00
N VAL A 43 -14.61 -18.60 -14.75
CA VAL A 43 -13.17 -18.43 -14.90
C VAL A 43 -12.67 -17.83 -13.59
N TRP A 44 -11.95 -18.63 -12.81
CA TRP A 44 -11.22 -18.15 -11.64
C TRP A 44 -10.07 -17.25 -12.10
N HIS A 45 -10.38 -15.99 -12.38
CA HIS A 45 -9.38 -14.92 -12.33
C HIS A 45 -9.10 -14.63 -10.86
N LEU A 46 -8.30 -15.49 -10.23
CA LEU A 46 -7.55 -15.07 -9.06
C LEU A 46 -6.44 -14.16 -9.58
N ASP A 47 -6.79 -12.90 -9.84
CA ASP A 47 -5.81 -11.83 -9.70
C ASP A 47 -5.40 -11.88 -8.23
N VAL A 48 -4.35 -12.64 -7.92
CA VAL A 48 -3.73 -12.64 -6.61
C VAL A 48 -3.12 -11.26 -6.45
N VAL A 49 -3.93 -10.29 -5.98
CA VAL A 49 -3.45 -8.96 -5.60
C VAL A 49 -2.67 -9.10 -4.30
N GLY A 50 -1.45 -9.62 -4.42
CA GLY A 50 -0.52 -9.68 -3.32
C GLY A 50 -0.15 -8.26 -2.90
N ARG A 51 -0.22 -7.98 -1.60
CA ARG A 51 0.09 -6.65 -1.07
C ARG A 51 1.51 -6.25 -1.44
N ARG A 52 1.66 -4.99 -1.85
CA ARG A 52 2.91 -4.41 -2.30
C ARG A 52 4.07 -4.64 -1.32
N LEU A 53 5.23 -5.01 -1.87
CA LEU A 53 6.48 -5.17 -1.10
C LEU A 53 6.91 -3.83 -0.50
N ARG A 54 7.38 -3.83 0.76
CA ARG A 54 8.04 -2.66 1.36
C ARG A 54 9.50 -2.67 0.92
N ILE A 55 9.90 -1.64 0.19
CA ILE A 55 11.27 -1.46 -0.26
C ILE A 55 12.12 -1.07 0.95
N GLN A 56 13.14 -1.86 1.26
CA GLN A 56 14.11 -1.51 2.29
C GLN A 56 15.55 -1.86 1.90
N PHE A 57 16.47 -0.92 2.11
CA PHE A 57 17.90 -1.10 1.89
C PHE A 57 18.67 -0.15 2.83
N ALA A 58 19.95 -0.43 3.06
CA ALA A 58 20.81 0.41 3.90
C ALA A 58 20.95 1.82 3.30
N GLN A 59 21.05 2.84 4.17
CA GLN A 59 21.17 4.26 3.82
C GLN A 59 19.98 4.82 3.01
N ALA A 60 18.83 4.15 3.05
CA ALA A 60 17.65 4.61 2.35
C ALA A 60 16.93 5.71 3.13
N ILE A 61 16.38 6.69 2.40
CA ILE A 61 15.52 7.74 2.95
C ILE A 61 14.08 7.47 2.54
N TYR A 62 13.15 7.70 3.45
CA TYR A 62 11.72 7.48 3.25
C TYR A 62 10.90 8.68 3.70
N ASP A 63 9.96 9.13 2.86
CA ASP A 63 8.77 9.84 3.34
C ASP A 63 7.74 8.79 3.76
N VAL A 64 7.43 8.76 5.05
CA VAL A 64 6.52 7.82 5.69
C VAL A 64 5.27 8.55 6.13
N THR A 65 4.11 8.06 5.69
CA THR A 65 2.81 8.54 6.14
C THR A 65 2.00 7.41 6.78
N SER A 66 1.38 7.66 7.92
CA SER A 66 0.42 6.73 8.53
C SER A 66 -0.84 7.46 8.97
N LEU A 67 -1.99 6.88 8.65
CA LEU A 67 -3.31 7.46 8.94
C LEU A 67 -3.96 6.78 10.13
N GLY A 68 -4.77 7.53 10.87
CA GLY A 68 -5.71 7.04 11.86
C GLY A 68 -6.78 6.17 11.24
N ASN A 69 -7.18 5.14 11.95
CA ASN A 69 -8.27 4.27 11.54
C ASN A 69 -9.53 5.11 11.34
N ARG A 70 -10.23 4.93 10.22
CA ARG A 70 -11.39 5.76 9.82
C ARG A 70 -11.12 7.28 9.76
N ARG A 71 -9.84 7.70 9.69
CA ARG A 71 -9.40 9.10 9.85
C ARG A 71 -9.82 9.73 11.17
N GLU A 72 -10.04 8.91 12.19
CA GLU A 72 -10.24 9.38 13.55
C GLU A 72 -8.91 9.95 14.08
N PRO A 73 -8.98 10.91 15.03
CA PRO A 73 -7.78 11.45 15.65
C PRO A 73 -6.96 10.35 16.34
N ILE A 74 -5.68 10.26 15.99
CA ILE A 74 -4.68 9.46 16.68
C ILE A 74 -3.90 10.26 17.71
N PHE A 75 -4.09 11.58 17.75
CA PHE A 75 -3.64 12.47 18.83
C PHE A 75 -4.82 13.33 19.29
N THR A 76 -5.30 13.08 20.51
CA THR A 76 -6.49 13.75 21.06
C THR A 76 -6.15 14.88 22.00
N ASP A 77 -4.99 14.79 22.66
CA ASP A 77 -4.46 15.79 23.58
C ASP A 77 -2.94 15.91 23.43
N GLU A 78 -2.35 16.90 24.10
CA GLU A 78 -0.90 17.15 24.11
C GLU A 78 -0.08 15.94 24.59
N LEU A 79 -0.62 15.14 25.51
CA LEU A 79 0.08 13.98 26.06
C LEU A 79 0.21 12.88 25.01
N ASP A 80 -0.76 12.71 24.11
CA ASP A 80 -0.65 11.77 23.00
C ASP A 80 0.49 12.13 22.03
N TYR A 81 0.66 13.41 21.72
CA TYR A 81 1.77 13.86 20.87
C TYR A 81 3.13 13.62 21.54
N GLN A 82 3.26 13.98 22.82
CA GLN A 82 4.48 13.74 23.60
C GLN A 82 4.79 12.24 23.71
N LEU A 83 3.77 11.43 23.96
CA LEU A 83 3.87 9.97 24.00
C LEU A 83 4.36 9.41 22.66
N PHE A 84 3.87 9.93 21.54
CA PHE A 84 4.35 9.52 20.22
C PHE A 84 5.82 9.89 20.01
N LEU A 85 6.21 11.14 20.31
CA LEU A 85 7.60 11.59 20.16
C LEU A 85 8.58 10.79 21.04
N SER A 86 8.18 10.46 22.28
CA SER A 86 8.98 9.55 23.13
C SER A 86 9.12 8.15 22.51
N THR A 87 8.05 7.64 21.88
CA THR A 87 8.08 6.34 21.19
C THR A 87 8.95 6.40 19.93
N VAL A 88 9.00 7.53 19.21
CA VAL A 88 9.93 7.76 18.09
C VAL A 88 11.37 7.75 18.59
N ALA A 89 11.67 8.42 19.70
CA ALA A 89 13.00 8.42 20.29
C ALA A 89 13.48 6.99 20.64
N GLU A 90 12.60 6.19 21.25
CA GLU A 90 12.87 4.78 21.53
C GLU A 90 13.05 3.94 20.25
N ALA A 91 12.29 4.22 19.19
CA ALA A 91 12.45 3.55 17.90
C ALA A 91 13.82 3.86 17.31
N CYS A 92 14.21 5.14 17.26
CA CYS A 92 15.52 5.58 16.79
C CYS A 92 16.66 4.94 17.57
N ALA A 93 16.57 4.84 18.89
CA ALA A 93 17.57 4.17 19.71
C ALA A 93 17.69 2.65 19.42
N LYS A 94 16.65 2.01 18.88
CA LYS A 94 16.63 0.57 18.55
C LYS A 94 17.08 0.27 17.13
N THR A 95 16.93 1.23 16.22
CA THR A 95 17.07 1.03 14.78
C THR A 95 18.14 1.91 14.13
N ASP A 96 18.76 2.78 14.91
CA ASP A 96 19.68 3.83 14.46
C ASP A 96 19.06 4.78 13.44
N TRP A 97 17.74 4.91 13.44
CA TRP A 97 17.05 5.82 12.51
C TRP A 97 17.40 7.27 12.79
N GLN A 98 17.55 8.01 11.70
CA GLN A 98 17.77 9.44 11.72
C GLN A 98 16.54 10.12 11.10
N VAL A 99 15.92 11.05 11.83
CA VAL A 99 14.70 11.72 11.37
C VAL A 99 15.06 13.10 10.85
N HIS A 100 14.86 13.34 9.56
CA HIS A 100 15.12 14.63 8.91
C HIS A 100 13.98 15.63 9.12
N ALA A 101 12.75 15.14 9.11
CA ALA A 101 11.56 15.94 9.38
C ALA A 101 10.43 15.08 9.95
N PHE A 102 9.57 15.67 10.77
CA PHE A 102 8.29 15.11 11.18
C PHE A 102 7.21 16.18 11.27
N CYS A 103 5.96 15.74 11.09
CA CYS A 103 4.76 16.50 11.40
C CYS A 103 3.66 15.54 11.86
N LEU A 104 3.12 15.77 13.05
CA LEU A 104 2.04 15.02 13.65
C LEU A 104 0.77 15.85 13.54
N LEU A 105 -0.15 15.43 12.68
CA LEU A 105 -1.48 16.03 12.52
C LEU A 105 -2.50 15.16 13.29
N PRO A 106 -3.67 15.69 13.70
CA PRO A 106 -4.61 14.94 14.53
C PRO A 106 -4.94 13.53 14.01
N ASP A 107 -5.15 13.37 12.71
CA ASP A 107 -5.55 12.10 12.06
C ASP A 107 -4.40 11.34 11.38
N ARG A 108 -3.17 11.88 11.37
CA ARG A 108 -2.05 11.27 10.63
C ARG A 108 -0.68 11.76 11.07
N LEU A 109 0.33 10.95 10.79
CA LEU A 109 1.73 11.31 10.96
C LEU A 109 2.46 11.33 9.62
N HIS A 110 3.42 12.24 9.52
CA HIS A 110 4.41 12.33 8.46
C HIS A 110 5.81 12.28 9.08
N LEU A 111 6.69 11.42 8.55
CA LEU A 111 8.09 11.27 8.98
C LEU A 111 8.99 11.16 7.75
N VAL A 112 10.07 11.95 7.68
CA VAL A 112 11.17 11.74 6.73
C VAL A 112 12.31 11.06 7.48
N ILE A 113 12.55 9.78 7.19
CA ILE A 113 13.44 8.92 7.96
C ILE A 113 14.54 8.37 7.06
N GLU A 114 15.78 8.50 7.49
CA GLU A 114 16.93 7.78 6.95
C GLU A 114 17.22 6.55 7.82
N THR A 115 17.34 5.39 7.17
CA THR A 115 17.61 4.12 7.85
C THR A 115 19.03 3.64 7.50
N PRO A 116 20.00 3.75 8.41
CA PRO A 116 21.36 3.28 8.16
C PRO A 116 21.40 1.78 7.81
N GLN A 117 20.51 1.00 8.42
CA GLN A 117 20.29 -0.42 8.17
C GLN A 117 18.93 -0.66 7.48
N PRO A 118 18.73 -1.77 6.74
CA PRO A 118 17.47 -2.09 6.05
C PRO A 118 16.37 -2.57 7.01
N ASN A 119 16.02 -1.75 8.01
CA ASN A 119 15.18 -2.11 9.14
C ASN A 119 13.89 -1.27 9.23
N LEU A 120 13.51 -0.54 8.17
CA LEU A 120 12.29 0.28 8.13
C LEU A 120 11.04 -0.51 8.56
N VAL A 121 10.88 -1.74 8.05
CA VAL A 121 9.68 -2.55 8.32
C VAL A 121 9.60 -2.96 9.79
N ALA A 122 10.70 -3.42 10.35
CA ALA A 122 10.76 -3.84 11.75
C ALA A 122 10.55 -2.66 12.69
N GLY A 123 11.22 -1.52 12.44
CA GLY A 123 11.07 -0.33 13.26
C GLY A 123 9.66 0.28 13.18
N MET A 124 9.04 0.34 12.00
CA MET A 124 7.69 0.90 11.87
C MET A 124 6.65 0.00 12.53
N HIS A 125 6.83 -1.33 12.42
CA HIS A 125 5.99 -2.29 13.12
C HIS A 125 6.07 -2.07 14.64
N TRP A 126 7.28 -1.94 15.17
CA TRP A 126 7.50 -1.68 16.60
C TRP A 126 6.89 -0.33 17.03
N LEU A 127 7.22 0.76 16.34
CA LEU A 127 6.75 2.13 16.63
C LEU A 127 5.22 2.20 16.66
N GLN A 128 4.55 1.72 15.60
CA GLN A 128 3.08 1.78 15.52
C GLN A 128 2.42 0.89 16.58
N SER A 129 2.96 -0.30 16.83
CA SER A 129 2.40 -1.22 17.82
C SER A 129 2.53 -0.67 19.24
N GLN A 130 3.71 -0.13 19.59
CA GLN A 130 3.94 0.45 20.91
C GLN A 130 3.07 1.67 21.14
N TYR A 131 3.01 2.58 20.17
CA TYR A 131 2.14 3.74 20.29
C TYR A 131 0.67 3.35 20.42
N ALA A 132 0.17 2.46 19.57
CA ALA A 132 -1.23 2.01 19.63
C ALA A 132 -1.58 1.38 20.98
N ASN A 133 -0.69 0.56 21.54
CA ASN A 133 -0.88 -0.03 22.86
C ASN A 133 -0.92 1.03 23.97
N ARG A 134 -0.01 2.01 23.93
CA ARG A 134 0.06 3.10 24.91
C ARG A 134 -1.18 4.01 24.83
N PHE A 135 -1.59 4.37 23.61
CA PHE A 135 -2.80 5.14 23.31
C PHE A 135 -4.07 4.43 23.81
N ASN A 136 -4.28 3.17 23.40
CA ASN A 136 -5.46 2.38 23.80
C ASN A 136 -5.55 2.20 25.32
N ARG A 137 -4.42 1.99 26.00
CA ARG A 137 -4.38 1.90 27.46
C ARG A 137 -4.77 3.22 28.13
N ARG A 138 -4.29 4.35 27.62
CA ARG A 138 -4.59 5.70 28.14
C ARG A 138 -6.07 6.05 27.94
N HIS A 139 -6.60 5.80 26.74
CA HIS A 139 -7.97 6.15 26.36
C HIS A 139 -9.02 5.08 26.67
N ARG A 140 -8.59 3.92 27.20
CA ARG A 140 -9.44 2.75 27.48
C ARG A 140 -10.26 2.30 26.26
N GLN A 141 -9.66 2.41 25.07
CA GLN A 141 -10.28 2.02 23.81
C GLN A 141 -9.76 0.67 23.31
N PRO A 142 -10.62 -0.22 22.81
CA PRO A 142 -10.20 -1.40 22.09
C PRO A 142 -9.96 -1.11 20.60
N GLY A 143 -9.19 -1.96 19.92
CA GLY A 143 -9.10 -1.99 18.46
C GLY A 143 -7.91 -1.26 17.85
N HIS A 144 -7.99 -1.00 16.54
CA HIS A 144 -6.91 -0.45 15.75
C HIS A 144 -6.90 1.09 15.78
N VAL A 145 -5.77 1.67 16.19
CA VAL A 145 -5.52 3.11 16.15
C VAL A 145 -5.19 3.58 14.72
N PHE A 146 -4.40 2.80 13.97
CA PHE A 146 -4.01 3.13 12.60
C PHE A 146 -4.88 2.41 11.56
N ALA A 147 -5.11 3.03 10.40
CA ALA A 147 -5.92 2.49 9.30
C ALA A 147 -5.29 1.29 8.57
N GLY A 148 -4.11 0.83 9.00
CA GLY A 148 -3.41 -0.31 8.43
C GLY A 148 -1.92 -0.03 8.25
N ARG A 149 -1.37 -0.48 7.12
CA ARG A 149 0.06 -0.32 6.81
C ARG A 149 0.37 1.15 6.52
N TYR A 150 1.45 1.65 7.10
CA TYR A 150 2.06 2.91 6.64
C TYR A 150 2.38 2.87 5.15
N ARG A 151 2.32 4.05 4.53
CA ARG A 151 2.87 4.34 3.20
C ARG A 151 4.32 4.78 3.39
N ALA A 152 5.20 4.33 2.49
CA ALA A 152 6.59 4.78 2.43
C ALA A 152 6.99 5.03 0.98
N VAL A 153 7.47 6.24 0.70
CA VAL A 153 8.03 6.67 -0.58
C VAL A 153 9.53 6.77 -0.40
N VAL A 154 10.31 6.06 -1.22
CA VAL A 154 11.78 6.16 -1.20
C VAL A 154 12.18 7.53 -1.74
N VAL A 155 13.08 8.22 -1.06
CA VAL A 155 13.54 9.56 -1.43
C VAL A 155 15.00 9.50 -1.84
N GLU A 156 15.32 10.07 -3.00
CA GLU A 156 16.71 10.25 -3.42
C GLU A 156 17.39 11.27 -2.51
N SER A 157 18.61 10.97 -2.08
CA SER A 157 19.32 11.80 -1.12
C SER A 157 19.97 13.06 -1.71
N SER A 158 20.01 13.18 -3.03
CA SER A 158 20.65 14.25 -3.81
C SER A 158 19.63 15.04 -4.63
N GLY A 159 20.06 16.13 -5.27
CA GLY A 159 19.22 16.85 -6.25
C GLY A 159 18.03 17.60 -5.65
N GLY A 160 18.03 17.86 -4.34
CA GLY A 160 16.96 18.58 -3.64
C GLY A 160 15.71 17.75 -3.33
N TYR A 161 15.71 16.43 -3.60
CA TYR A 161 14.57 15.57 -3.30
C TYR A 161 14.36 15.36 -1.79
N LEU A 162 15.44 15.31 -0.99
CA LEU A 162 15.36 15.28 0.47
C LEU A 162 14.68 16.55 1.00
N ARG A 163 15.18 17.73 0.60
CA ARG A 163 14.52 19.01 0.89
C ARG A 163 13.04 18.99 0.51
N LEU A 164 12.70 18.58 -0.71
CA LEU A 164 11.31 18.55 -1.16
C LEU A 164 10.40 17.67 -0.28
N ALA A 165 10.91 16.53 0.19
CA ALA A 165 10.19 15.67 1.14
C ALA A 165 10.03 16.36 2.51
N CYS A 166 11.08 16.99 3.04
CA CYS A 166 11.01 17.73 4.29
C CYS A 166 10.05 18.93 4.21
N ASP A 167 10.07 19.67 3.11
CA ASP A 167 9.20 20.82 2.86
C ASP A 167 7.73 20.40 2.84
N HIS A 168 7.41 19.29 2.17
CA HIS A 168 6.07 18.69 2.22
C HIS A 168 5.62 18.42 3.66
N VAL A 169 6.51 17.86 4.48
CA VAL A 169 6.22 17.57 5.90
C VAL A 169 6.05 18.86 6.73
N HIS A 170 6.92 19.86 6.57
CA HIS A 170 6.84 21.12 7.31
C HIS A 170 5.67 22.00 6.89
N LEU A 171 5.22 21.92 5.63
CA LEU A 171 4.06 22.64 5.11
C LEU A 171 2.72 21.93 5.40
N SER A 172 2.76 20.67 5.83
CA SER A 172 1.57 19.85 6.10
C SER A 172 0.54 20.50 7.04
N PRO A 173 0.91 21.20 8.14
CA PRO A 173 -0.06 21.88 9.00
C PRO A 173 -0.86 22.96 8.28
N ALA A 174 -0.19 23.78 7.46
CA ALA A 174 -0.83 24.84 6.67
C ALA A 174 -1.74 24.24 5.58
N GLN A 175 -1.24 23.22 4.87
CA GLN A 175 -2.02 22.50 3.84
C GLN A 175 -3.23 21.77 4.41
N SER A 176 -3.21 21.41 5.69
CA SER A 176 -4.31 20.75 6.39
C SER A 176 -5.28 21.75 7.06
N GLY A 177 -5.07 23.06 6.90
CA GLY A 177 -5.91 24.09 7.50
C GLY A 177 -5.80 24.17 9.03
N LEU A 178 -4.71 23.67 9.62
CA LEU A 178 -4.47 23.72 11.08
C LEU A 178 -3.81 25.03 11.53
N LEU A 179 -3.37 25.85 10.59
CA LEU A 179 -2.81 27.18 10.83
C LEU A 179 -3.69 28.22 10.15
N SER A 180 -3.94 29.35 10.82
CA SER A 180 -4.54 30.49 10.16
C SER A 180 -3.57 31.09 9.14
N PRO A 181 -4.06 31.84 8.13
CA PRO A 181 -3.18 32.48 7.15
C PRO A 181 -2.07 33.34 7.76
N GLU A 182 -2.35 33.97 8.91
CA GLU A 182 -1.44 34.87 9.64
C GLU A 182 -0.49 34.12 10.58
N ALA A 183 -0.82 32.89 10.97
CA ALA A 183 0.01 32.10 11.86
C ALA A 183 1.24 31.56 11.12
N ALA A 184 2.43 31.87 11.63
CA ALA A 184 3.69 31.35 11.11
C ALA A 184 3.80 29.83 11.30
N LEU A 185 4.44 29.13 10.37
CA LEU A 185 4.64 27.67 10.38
C LEU A 185 5.31 27.20 11.69
N ARG A 186 6.26 27.99 12.23
CA ARG A 186 6.95 27.69 13.49
C ARG A 186 6.03 27.63 14.72
N THR A 187 4.79 28.11 14.62
CA THR A 187 3.82 28.05 15.73
C THR A 187 3.21 26.66 15.89
N TYR A 188 3.31 25.80 14.85
CA TYR A 188 2.84 24.42 14.93
C TYR A 188 3.84 23.54 15.68
N ARG A 189 3.62 23.38 16.99
CA ARG A 189 4.50 22.68 17.94
C ARG A 189 4.72 21.20 17.62
N TRP A 190 3.77 20.56 16.96
CA TRP A 190 3.80 19.12 16.68
C TRP A 190 4.51 18.78 15.37
N SER A 191 5.49 19.59 15.00
CA SER A 191 6.39 19.35 13.88
C SER A 191 7.84 19.51 14.31
N SER A 192 8.75 19.00 13.49
CA SER A 192 10.20 19.20 13.66
C SER A 192 10.68 20.62 13.38
N LEU A 193 9.85 21.49 12.77
CA LEU A 193 10.28 22.81 12.31
C LEU A 193 10.68 23.74 13.47
N PRO A 194 9.92 23.86 14.59
CA PRO A 194 10.34 24.69 15.72
C PRO A 194 11.71 24.29 16.29
N ALA A 195 11.96 22.98 16.43
CA ALA A 195 13.26 22.47 16.89
C ALA A 195 14.37 22.72 15.85
N LEU A 196 14.05 22.64 14.55
CA LEU A 196 15.00 22.95 13.49
C LEU A 196 15.43 24.43 13.53
N LEU A 197 14.48 25.34 13.76
CA LEU A 197 14.71 26.79 13.82
C LEU A 197 15.33 27.26 15.15
N GLY A 198 15.13 26.51 16.23
CA GLY A 198 15.69 26.77 17.55
C GLY A 198 17.21 26.47 17.66
N PRO A 199 17.77 26.67 18.86
CA PRO A 199 19.17 26.33 19.15
C PRO A 199 19.48 24.85 18.87
N PRO A 200 20.64 24.52 18.28
CA PRO A 200 21.01 23.12 18.01
C PRO A 200 21.03 22.23 19.25
N ALA A 201 21.35 22.79 20.42
CA ALA A 201 21.41 22.08 21.69
C ALA A 201 20.03 21.55 22.17
N ASP A 202 18.94 22.16 21.71
CA ASP A 202 17.57 21.79 22.12
C ASP A 202 16.98 20.70 21.21
N ARG A 203 17.68 20.33 20.13
CA ARG A 203 17.18 19.34 19.18
C ARG A 203 17.27 17.93 19.79
N PRO A 204 16.24 17.08 19.58
CA PRO A 204 16.37 15.68 19.93
C PRO A 204 17.56 15.06 19.20
N ALA A 205 18.35 14.23 19.89
CA ALA A 205 19.56 13.62 19.32
C ALA A 205 19.29 12.75 18.07
N TRP A 206 18.06 12.25 17.93
CA TRP A 206 17.63 11.48 16.76
C TRP A 206 17.17 12.34 15.57
N GLN A 207 16.98 13.65 15.78
CA GLN A 207 16.64 14.59 14.72
C GLN A 207 17.91 15.04 13.98
N ARG A 208 17.96 14.78 12.69
CA ARG A 208 19.11 15.07 11.84
C ARG A 208 18.85 16.34 11.00
N ALA A 209 19.51 17.44 11.37
CA ALA A 209 19.29 18.75 10.77
C ALA A 209 20.35 19.15 9.72
N ASP A 210 21.58 18.63 9.83
CA ASP A 210 22.74 19.00 9.00
C ASP A 210 22.47 18.86 7.51
N ARG A 211 21.87 17.75 7.09
CA ARG A 211 21.59 17.47 5.68
C ARG A 211 20.56 18.43 5.09
N LEU A 212 19.48 18.69 5.82
CA LEU A 212 18.44 19.59 5.35
C LEU A 212 18.94 21.03 5.26
N LEU A 213 19.67 21.51 6.27
CA LEU A 213 20.27 22.85 6.25
C LEU A 213 21.25 23.00 5.07
N ASN A 214 22.06 21.98 4.81
CA ASN A 214 22.96 21.95 3.66
C ASN A 214 22.21 21.96 2.32
N ASP A 215 21.11 21.21 2.17
CA ASP A 215 20.25 21.25 0.97
C ASP A 215 19.59 22.62 0.76
N TYR A 216 19.35 23.36 1.85
CA TYR A 216 18.91 24.75 1.81
C TYR A 216 20.04 25.75 1.51
N GLY A 217 21.30 25.30 1.53
CA GLY A 217 22.47 26.16 1.38
C GLY A 217 22.66 27.14 2.53
N VAL A 218 22.18 26.81 3.74
CA VAL A 218 22.26 27.66 4.93
C VAL A 218 23.18 27.05 5.99
N ALA A 219 23.89 27.90 6.72
CA ALA A 219 24.64 27.48 7.90
C ALA A 219 23.69 27.23 9.09
N ASP A 220 24.08 26.37 10.03
CA ASP A 220 23.33 26.15 11.27
C ASP A 220 23.59 27.25 12.32
N THR A 221 23.39 28.49 11.88
CA THR A 221 23.45 29.70 12.70
C THR A 221 22.05 30.31 12.77
N GLU A 222 21.81 31.17 13.75
CA GLU A 222 20.53 31.87 13.88
C GLU A 222 20.11 32.60 12.58
N PRO A 223 20.99 33.36 11.89
CA PRO A 223 20.65 33.94 10.59
C PRO A 223 20.31 32.91 9.50
N GLY A 224 21.06 31.80 9.44
CA GLY A 224 20.80 30.74 8.46
C GLY A 224 19.46 30.03 8.69
N ARG A 225 19.08 29.83 9.96
CA ARG A 225 17.77 29.28 10.33
C ARG A 225 16.63 30.25 10.02
N HIS A 226 16.80 31.55 10.24
CA HIS A 226 15.81 32.55 9.80
C HIS A 226 15.67 32.60 8.27
N GLN A 227 16.75 32.43 7.52
CA GLN A 227 16.69 32.32 6.07
C GLN A 227 15.90 31.08 5.63
N LEU A 228 16.07 29.94 6.30
CA LEU A 228 15.27 28.73 6.06
C LEU A 228 13.79 28.99 6.34
N GLU A 229 13.46 29.59 7.49
CA GLU A 229 12.08 29.94 7.87
C GLU A 229 11.43 30.81 6.80
N ALA A 230 12.11 31.87 6.36
CA ALA A 230 11.62 32.77 5.32
C ALA A 230 11.38 32.05 3.98
N GLN A 231 12.26 31.12 3.59
CA GLN A 231 12.07 30.31 2.39
C GLN A 231 10.84 29.41 2.47
N LEU A 232 10.61 28.73 3.59
CA LEU A 232 9.43 27.90 3.81
C LEU A 232 8.14 28.71 3.80
N GLU A 233 8.14 29.89 4.42
CA GLU A 233 6.98 30.79 4.41
C GLU A 233 6.66 31.30 3.00
N MET A 234 7.68 31.61 2.18
CA MET A 234 7.46 31.94 0.77
C MET A 234 6.88 30.75 -0.02
N LEU A 235 7.38 29.53 0.24
CA LEU A 235 6.90 28.30 -0.42
C LEU A 235 5.44 27.98 -0.05
N ARG A 236 5.02 28.27 1.18
CA ARG A 236 3.64 28.06 1.67
C ARG A 236 2.57 28.71 0.77
N HIS A 237 2.92 29.81 0.10
CA HIS A 237 2.01 30.56 -0.77
C HIS A 237 2.06 30.15 -2.25
N GLN A 238 2.87 29.15 -2.60
CA GLN A 238 2.99 28.64 -3.97
C GLN A 238 2.13 27.39 -4.19
N ASP A 239 1.74 27.14 -5.45
CA ASP A 239 1.13 25.85 -5.80
C ASP A 239 2.22 24.78 -5.99
N LEU A 240 2.38 23.94 -4.97
CA LEU A 240 3.35 22.85 -4.93
C LEU A 240 2.72 21.49 -5.26
N SER A 241 1.45 21.46 -5.68
CA SER A 241 0.68 20.22 -5.87
C SER A 241 1.36 19.26 -6.85
N ALA A 242 1.92 19.79 -7.95
CA ALA A 242 2.63 18.99 -8.93
C ALA A 242 3.94 18.40 -8.38
N LEU A 243 4.67 19.16 -7.56
CA LEU A 243 5.93 18.74 -6.94
C LEU A 243 5.69 17.68 -5.86
N PHE A 244 4.58 17.77 -5.11
CA PHE A 244 4.23 16.81 -4.06
C PHE A 244 3.43 15.60 -4.57
N ALA A 245 2.96 15.59 -5.81
CA ALA A 245 2.21 14.46 -6.37
C ALA A 245 2.91 13.09 -6.22
N PRO A 246 4.24 12.95 -6.40
CA PRO A 246 4.95 11.68 -6.16
C PRO A 246 4.91 11.23 -4.69
N LEU A 247 4.87 12.17 -3.73
CA LEU A 247 4.77 11.85 -2.29
C LEU A 247 3.39 11.31 -1.93
N HIS A 248 2.33 11.75 -2.62
CA HIS A 248 0.95 11.28 -2.38
C HIS A 248 0.59 9.99 -3.11
N ARG A 249 1.06 9.79 -4.36
CA ARG A 249 0.64 8.66 -5.21
C ARG A 249 1.78 7.77 -5.67
N GLY A 250 3.01 8.27 -5.67
CA GLY A 250 4.20 7.55 -6.13
C GLY A 250 4.77 6.58 -5.10
N TRP A 251 5.99 6.14 -5.38
CA TRP A 251 6.75 5.22 -4.54
C TRP A 251 8.22 5.55 -4.40
N CYS A 252 8.69 6.39 -5.32
CA CYS A 252 10.01 6.94 -5.35
C CYS A 252 9.86 8.42 -5.71
N LEU A 253 10.47 9.28 -4.90
CA LEU A 253 10.73 10.68 -5.19
C LEU A 253 12.23 10.78 -5.54
N GLY A 254 12.53 11.05 -6.80
CA GLY A 254 13.89 11.06 -7.29
C GLY A 254 13.96 11.17 -8.82
N SER A 255 15.17 11.32 -9.30
CA SER A 255 15.54 11.40 -10.71
C SER A 255 15.18 10.10 -11.45
N PRO A 256 15.00 10.14 -12.78
CA PRO A 256 14.80 8.94 -13.58
C PRO A 256 15.94 7.93 -13.41
N ALA A 257 17.18 8.40 -13.29
CA ALA A 257 18.35 7.54 -13.07
C ALA A 257 18.28 6.80 -11.73
N PHE A 258 17.93 7.50 -10.65
CA PHE A 258 17.74 6.89 -9.34
C PHE A 258 16.62 5.85 -9.34
N LYS A 259 15.47 6.17 -9.97
CA LYS A 259 14.37 5.21 -10.15
C LYS A 259 14.83 3.95 -10.87
N ALA A 260 15.58 4.09 -11.97
CA ALA A 260 16.11 2.95 -12.72
C ALA A 260 17.07 2.10 -11.88
N GLN A 261 17.95 2.73 -11.09
CA GLN A 261 18.85 2.02 -10.17
C GLN A 261 18.10 1.26 -9.08
N LEU A 262 17.06 1.85 -8.49
CA LEU A 262 16.21 1.18 -7.51
C LEU A 262 15.47 -0.02 -8.12
N LEU A 263 14.94 0.13 -9.33
CA LEU A 263 14.29 -0.96 -10.04
C LEU A 263 15.26 -2.12 -10.30
N ALA A 264 16.48 -1.83 -10.77
CA ALA A 264 17.52 -2.84 -10.97
C ALA A 264 17.90 -3.55 -9.66
N ARG A 265 18.03 -2.80 -8.55
CA ARG A 265 18.30 -3.37 -7.23
C ARG A 265 17.17 -4.27 -6.73
N LEU A 266 15.92 -3.87 -6.96
CA LEU A 266 14.76 -4.68 -6.56
C LEU A 266 14.63 -5.93 -7.40
N ALA A 267 14.92 -5.85 -8.70
CA ALA A 267 14.95 -7.00 -9.59
C ALA A 267 16.00 -8.04 -9.16
N SER A 268 17.19 -7.61 -8.73
CA SER A 268 18.25 -8.54 -8.29
C SER A 268 17.98 -9.16 -6.91
N GLN A 269 17.26 -8.47 -6.03
CA GLN A 269 16.86 -8.99 -4.71
C GLN A 269 15.59 -9.86 -4.76
N ALA A 270 14.77 -9.72 -5.80
CA ALA A 270 13.57 -10.51 -6.02
C ALA A 270 13.94 -11.88 -6.60
N GLY A 271 13.97 -12.93 -5.77
CA GLY A 271 13.88 -14.30 -6.28
C GLY A 271 12.58 -14.53 -7.05
N ALA A 272 12.49 -15.64 -7.83
CA ALA A 272 11.41 -15.96 -8.75
C ALA A 272 9.95 -15.87 -8.20
N ALA A 273 9.76 -15.86 -6.88
CA ALA A 273 8.45 -15.80 -6.22
C ALA A 273 7.99 -14.38 -5.81
N LEU A 274 8.84 -13.35 -5.93
CA LEU A 274 8.54 -12.00 -5.40
C LEU A 274 7.84 -11.08 -6.43
N ASP A 275 7.70 -11.54 -7.66
CA ASP A 275 7.50 -10.70 -8.82
C ASP A 275 6.07 -10.20 -9.05
N GLN A 276 5.08 -10.96 -8.56
CA GLN A 276 3.66 -10.64 -8.71
C GLN A 276 3.20 -9.44 -7.84
N ARG A 277 4.06 -8.92 -6.95
CA ARG A 277 3.72 -7.91 -5.92
C ARG A 277 4.44 -6.58 -6.09
N LEU A 278 5.20 -6.47 -7.17
CA LEU A 278 6.07 -5.34 -7.44
C LEU A 278 5.33 -4.26 -8.24
N LEU A 279 5.93 -3.09 -8.27
CA LEU A 279 5.47 -1.92 -9.01
C LEU A 279 5.08 -2.26 -10.45
N PRO A 280 4.03 -1.65 -11.02
CA PRO A 280 3.75 -1.77 -12.45
C PRO A 280 5.02 -1.53 -13.28
N GLU A 281 5.77 -0.48 -12.98
CA GLU A 281 7.06 -0.16 -13.61
C GLU A 281 8.10 -1.28 -13.51
N LEU A 282 8.15 -2.01 -12.38
CA LEU A 282 9.10 -3.12 -12.18
C LEU A 282 8.64 -4.39 -12.89
N ALA A 283 7.35 -4.70 -12.83
CA ALA A 283 6.76 -5.80 -13.58
C ALA A 283 6.97 -5.59 -15.09
N GLU A 284 6.77 -4.36 -15.58
CA GLU A 284 7.03 -4.00 -16.98
C GLU A 284 8.51 -4.07 -17.34
N ALA A 285 9.42 -3.56 -16.49
CA ALA A 285 10.86 -3.63 -16.73
C ALA A 285 11.37 -5.08 -16.80
N LYS A 286 10.96 -5.93 -15.85
CA LYS A 286 11.31 -7.35 -15.89
C LYS A 286 10.66 -8.07 -17.08
N ALA A 287 9.41 -7.75 -17.39
CA ALA A 287 8.74 -8.30 -18.58
C ALA A 287 9.48 -7.93 -19.87
N GLN A 288 9.99 -6.69 -19.98
CA GLN A 288 10.84 -6.29 -21.10
C GLN A 288 12.15 -7.09 -21.14
N GLN A 289 12.79 -7.33 -19.99
CA GLN A 289 13.99 -8.17 -19.91
C GLN A 289 13.69 -9.61 -20.38
N ILE A 290 12.60 -10.23 -19.91
CA ILE A 290 12.18 -11.57 -20.34
C ILE A 290 11.94 -11.59 -21.85
N ILE A 291 11.27 -10.57 -22.41
CA ILE A 291 11.07 -10.47 -23.86
C ILE A 291 12.41 -10.40 -24.59
N GLN A 292 13.37 -9.60 -24.12
CA GLN A 292 14.70 -9.51 -24.72
C GLN A 292 15.46 -10.84 -24.67
N GLU A 293 15.42 -11.53 -23.53
CA GLU A 293 16.03 -12.85 -23.35
C GLU A 293 15.41 -13.89 -24.29
N GLU A 294 14.08 -13.93 -24.43
CA GLU A 294 13.38 -14.86 -25.32
C GLU A 294 13.63 -14.54 -26.80
N LEU A 295 13.67 -13.25 -27.16
CA LEU A 295 14.05 -12.82 -28.50
C LEU A 295 15.47 -13.26 -28.85
N ALA A 296 16.42 -13.06 -27.94
CA ALA A 296 17.79 -13.52 -28.13
C ALA A 296 17.88 -15.05 -28.22
N ARG A 297 17.16 -15.78 -27.36
CA ARG A 297 17.11 -17.25 -27.35
C ARG A 297 16.57 -17.84 -28.66
N HIS A 298 15.60 -17.16 -29.27
CA HIS A 298 15.01 -17.58 -30.53
C HIS A 298 15.66 -16.97 -31.77
N GLY A 299 16.64 -16.08 -31.60
CA GLY A 299 17.30 -15.36 -32.70
C GLY A 299 16.35 -14.40 -33.44
N TRP A 300 15.35 -13.85 -32.76
CA TRP A 300 14.37 -12.93 -33.37
C TRP A 300 14.74 -11.48 -33.08
N SER A 301 14.58 -10.64 -34.09
CA SER A 301 14.52 -9.19 -33.95
C SER A 301 13.13 -8.71 -33.49
N ALA A 302 13.06 -7.51 -32.94
CA ALA A 302 11.80 -6.87 -32.59
C ALA A 302 10.88 -6.65 -33.81
N GLU A 303 11.45 -6.49 -35.01
CA GLU A 303 10.68 -6.36 -36.26
C GLU A 303 10.08 -7.67 -36.73
N GLU A 304 10.78 -8.79 -36.56
CA GLU A 304 10.24 -10.11 -36.87
C GLU A 304 9.07 -10.46 -35.94
N LEU A 305 9.19 -10.16 -34.64
CA LEU A 305 8.10 -10.34 -33.68
C LEU A 305 6.82 -9.56 -34.08
N ARG A 306 7.00 -8.36 -34.65
CA ARG A 306 5.91 -7.51 -35.18
C ARG A 306 5.26 -8.10 -36.43
N ARG A 307 6.05 -8.68 -37.33
CA ARG A 307 5.57 -9.29 -38.59
C ARG A 307 4.85 -10.62 -38.36
N MET A 308 5.15 -11.32 -37.27
CA MET A 308 4.46 -12.56 -36.92
C MET A 308 2.96 -12.35 -36.72
N ARG A 309 2.17 -13.35 -37.13
CA ARG A 309 0.73 -13.38 -36.90
C ARG A 309 0.39 -13.23 -35.40
N LYS A 310 -0.73 -12.56 -35.11
CA LYS A 310 -1.21 -12.31 -33.74
C LYS A 310 -1.36 -13.56 -32.87
N GLY A 311 -1.72 -14.70 -33.47
CA GLY A 311 -1.87 -16.00 -32.80
C GLY A 311 -0.75 -16.99 -33.14
N ASP A 312 0.48 -16.51 -33.37
CA ASP A 312 1.61 -17.40 -33.65
C ASP A 312 1.90 -18.25 -32.40
N PRO A 313 1.87 -19.60 -32.48
CA PRO A 313 2.08 -20.47 -31.33
C PRO A 313 3.45 -20.28 -30.69
N ARG A 314 4.44 -19.78 -31.44
CA ARG A 314 5.78 -19.49 -30.91
C ARG A 314 5.79 -18.34 -29.90
N LYS A 315 4.75 -17.51 -29.85
CA LYS A 315 4.60 -16.44 -28.85
C LYS A 315 4.04 -16.96 -27.51
N LEU A 316 3.35 -18.11 -27.50
CA LEU A 316 2.67 -18.63 -26.31
C LEU A 316 3.63 -19.02 -25.17
N PRO A 317 4.79 -19.65 -25.41
CA PRO A 317 5.78 -19.89 -24.35
C PRO A 317 6.23 -18.60 -23.64
N ILE A 318 6.43 -17.52 -24.40
CA ILE A 318 6.79 -16.19 -23.86
C ILE A 318 5.64 -15.66 -23.00
N VAL A 319 4.39 -15.81 -23.45
CA VAL A 319 3.20 -15.43 -22.66
C VAL A 319 3.16 -16.20 -21.33
N HIS A 320 3.37 -17.52 -21.34
CA HIS A 320 3.38 -18.33 -20.11
C HIS A 320 4.49 -17.91 -19.16
N ARG A 321 5.71 -17.69 -19.68
CA ARG A 321 6.85 -17.21 -18.89
C ARG A 321 6.53 -15.86 -18.24
N LEU A 322 6.06 -14.89 -19.02
CA LEU A 322 5.65 -13.57 -18.52
C LEU A 322 4.57 -13.66 -17.44
N ARG A 323 3.57 -14.52 -17.62
CA ARG A 323 2.49 -14.71 -16.62
C ARG A 323 2.96 -15.39 -15.34
N THR A 324 4.00 -16.22 -15.42
CA THR A 324 4.51 -16.96 -14.27
C THR A 324 5.52 -16.12 -13.49
N GLU A 325 6.37 -15.38 -14.22
CA GLU A 325 7.52 -14.69 -13.66
C GLU A 325 7.31 -13.19 -13.43
N THR A 326 6.17 -12.59 -13.83
CA THR A 326 5.90 -11.14 -13.69
C THR A 326 4.45 -10.83 -13.29
N ALA A 327 4.17 -9.58 -12.89
CA ALA A 327 2.83 -9.07 -12.57
C ALA A 327 2.14 -8.30 -13.71
N VAL A 328 2.65 -8.32 -14.95
CA VAL A 328 2.09 -7.50 -16.03
C VAL A 328 0.70 -7.98 -16.45
N THR A 329 -0.16 -7.05 -16.84
CA THR A 329 -1.52 -7.38 -17.26
C THR A 329 -1.55 -8.10 -18.61
N LEU A 330 -2.59 -8.90 -18.87
CA LEU A 330 -2.80 -9.51 -20.20
C LEU A 330 -2.92 -8.46 -21.32
N ALA A 331 -3.44 -7.27 -21.02
CA ALA A 331 -3.48 -6.16 -21.96
C ALA A 331 -2.06 -5.69 -22.32
N TRP A 332 -1.18 -5.60 -21.31
CA TRP A 332 0.23 -5.26 -21.52
C TRP A 332 0.92 -6.32 -22.39
N ILE A 333 0.74 -7.61 -22.09
CA ILE A 333 1.33 -8.73 -22.85
C ILE A 333 0.84 -8.70 -24.31
N ALA A 334 -0.47 -8.57 -24.52
CA ALA A 334 -1.05 -8.53 -25.86
C ALA A 334 -0.50 -7.38 -26.70
N LYS A 335 -0.30 -6.20 -26.08
CA LYS A 335 0.31 -5.03 -26.72
C LYS A 335 1.77 -5.28 -27.10
N HIS A 336 2.60 -5.76 -26.17
CA HIS A 336 4.06 -5.86 -26.36
C HIS A 336 4.49 -7.08 -27.20
N LEU A 337 3.68 -8.14 -27.25
CA LEU A 337 3.91 -9.28 -28.14
C LEU A 337 3.14 -9.18 -29.47
N HIS A 338 2.45 -8.05 -29.73
CA HIS A 338 1.65 -7.84 -30.93
C HIS A 338 0.60 -8.93 -31.18
N MET A 339 -0.13 -9.31 -30.11
CA MET A 339 -1.12 -10.40 -30.13
C MET A 339 -2.56 -9.88 -30.22
N GLY A 340 -2.79 -8.62 -30.59
CA GLY A 340 -4.13 -8.04 -30.70
C GLY A 340 -4.68 -7.52 -29.37
N SER A 341 -5.97 -7.74 -29.09
CA SER A 341 -6.60 -7.26 -27.86
C SER A 341 -6.38 -8.23 -26.68
N ARG A 342 -6.61 -7.73 -25.46
CA ARG A 342 -6.63 -8.55 -24.24
C ARG A 342 -7.58 -9.73 -24.39
N GLU A 343 -8.77 -9.50 -24.93
CA GLU A 343 -9.82 -10.49 -25.12
C GLU A 343 -9.39 -11.58 -26.09
N TYR A 344 -8.68 -11.20 -27.16
CA TYR A 344 -8.13 -12.18 -28.12
C TYR A 344 -7.05 -13.06 -27.48
N LEU A 345 -6.16 -12.49 -26.66
CA LEU A 345 -5.16 -13.26 -25.93
C LEU A 345 -5.80 -14.21 -24.90
N VAL A 346 -6.84 -13.76 -24.17
CA VAL A 346 -7.63 -14.61 -23.28
C VAL A 346 -8.23 -15.80 -24.05
N HIS A 347 -8.81 -15.53 -25.22
CA HIS A 347 -9.36 -16.57 -26.09
C HIS A 347 -8.29 -17.57 -26.55
N LEU A 348 -7.10 -17.11 -26.96
CA LEU A 348 -5.99 -18.01 -27.34
C LEU A 348 -5.57 -18.94 -26.19
N LEU A 349 -5.37 -18.38 -24.99
CA LEU A 349 -4.97 -19.15 -23.80
C LEU A 349 -6.04 -20.15 -23.37
N TYR A 350 -7.32 -19.83 -23.58
CA TYR A 350 -8.43 -20.77 -23.34
C TYR A 350 -8.35 -21.98 -24.27
N TRP A 351 -8.14 -21.77 -25.58
CA TRP A 351 -8.08 -22.85 -26.56
C TRP A 351 -6.82 -23.70 -26.46
N GLU A 352 -5.71 -23.12 -26.02
CA GLU A 352 -4.47 -23.86 -25.74
C GLU A 352 -4.64 -24.82 -24.55
N ASN A 353 -5.30 -24.36 -23.47
CA ASN A 353 -5.53 -25.15 -22.26
C ASN A 353 -6.75 -26.08 -22.35
N ARG A 354 -7.46 -26.09 -23.48
CA ARG A 354 -8.63 -26.97 -23.64
C ARG A 354 -8.16 -28.43 -23.71
N PRO A 355 -8.65 -29.33 -22.83
CA PRO A 355 -8.31 -30.73 -22.90
C PRO A 355 -8.71 -31.28 -24.28
N LYS A 356 -7.75 -31.85 -25.01
CA LYS A 356 -8.04 -32.49 -26.29
C LYS A 356 -9.05 -33.63 -26.06
N PRO A 357 -10.07 -33.79 -26.92
CA PRO A 357 -11.03 -34.88 -26.77
C PRO A 357 -10.28 -36.21 -26.77
N ARG A 358 -10.58 -37.07 -25.79
CA ARG A 358 -10.05 -38.44 -25.79
C ARG A 358 -10.47 -39.11 -27.11
N PRO A 359 -9.57 -39.82 -27.81
CA PRO A 359 -9.93 -40.53 -29.01
C PRO A 359 -11.11 -41.47 -28.71
N ALA A 360 -12.05 -41.55 -29.64
CA ALA A 360 -13.26 -42.37 -29.49
C ALA A 360 -12.85 -43.79 -29.10
N ARG A 361 -13.42 -44.30 -28.00
CA ARG A 361 -13.26 -45.70 -27.60
C ARG A 361 -13.70 -46.57 -28.76
N THR A 362 -12.82 -47.45 -29.24
CA THR A 362 -13.20 -48.54 -30.14
C THR A 362 -14.32 -49.36 -29.46
N PRO A 363 -15.37 -49.75 -30.20
CA PRO A 363 -16.46 -50.54 -29.62
C PRO A 363 -15.91 -51.87 -29.12
N LYS A 364 -16.23 -52.23 -27.86
CA LYS A 364 -15.86 -53.51 -27.27
C LYS A 364 -16.50 -54.65 -28.08
N PRO A 365 -15.79 -55.76 -28.34
CA PRO A 365 -16.41 -56.95 -28.93
C PRO A 365 -17.49 -57.49 -27.98
N GLN A 366 -18.61 -57.94 -28.55
CA GLN A 366 -19.74 -58.48 -27.80
C GLN A 366 -19.30 -59.72 -27.00
N THR A 367 -19.38 -59.64 -25.68
CA THR A 367 -19.15 -60.77 -24.77
C THR A 367 -20.30 -61.79 -24.87
N ALA A 368 -19.95 -63.06 -25.06
CA ALA A 368 -20.88 -64.19 -25.04
C ALA A 368 -21.61 -64.32 -23.68
N PRO A 369 -22.79 -64.97 -23.62
CA PRO A 369 -23.59 -65.02 -22.39
C PRO A 369 -22.93 -65.90 -21.32
N LEU A 370 -22.93 -65.43 -20.07
CA LEU A 370 -22.46 -66.17 -18.89
C LEU A 370 -23.51 -67.23 -18.46
N PRO A 371 -23.08 -68.38 -17.91
CA PRO A 371 -23.98 -69.43 -17.45
C PRO A 371 -24.68 -69.05 -16.13
N GLN A 372 -25.92 -69.51 -15.96
CA GLN A 372 -26.76 -69.23 -14.79
C GLN A 372 -26.29 -70.01 -13.55
N VAL A 373 -26.19 -69.32 -12.41
CA VAL A 373 -25.90 -69.91 -11.09
C VAL A 373 -27.22 -69.98 -10.29
N PRO A 374 -27.55 -71.10 -9.60
CA PRO A 374 -28.82 -71.25 -8.90
C PRO A 374 -28.86 -70.50 -7.55
N GLU A 375 -30.06 -70.05 -7.17
CA GLU A 375 -30.30 -69.22 -5.98
C GLU A 375 -30.12 -69.97 -4.64
N PRO A 376 -29.61 -69.30 -3.59
CA PRO A 376 -29.51 -69.88 -2.25
C PRO A 376 -30.82 -69.76 -1.45
N GLY A 377 -31.18 -70.85 -0.75
CA GLY A 377 -32.40 -70.96 0.07
C GLY A 377 -32.37 -70.17 1.40
N PRO A 378 -33.51 -70.12 2.13
CA PRO A 378 -33.77 -69.13 3.17
C PRO A 378 -33.02 -69.41 4.49
N VAL A 379 -32.42 -68.35 5.04
CA VAL A 379 -31.70 -68.34 6.33
C VAL A 379 -32.68 -68.08 7.49
N ARG A 380 -32.77 -68.99 8.47
CA ARG A 380 -33.50 -68.77 9.73
C ARG A 380 -32.58 -68.12 10.77
N PHE A 381 -33.00 -66.99 11.33
CA PHE A 381 -32.34 -66.33 12.45
C PHE A 381 -32.93 -66.82 13.79
N GLN A 382 -32.08 -67.25 14.72
CA GLN A 382 -32.43 -67.51 16.13
C GLN A 382 -31.90 -66.35 16.99
N PHE A 383 -32.76 -65.77 17.83
CA PHE A 383 -32.39 -64.77 18.82
C PHE A 383 -32.20 -65.42 20.20
N PRO A 384 -31.14 -65.10 20.96
CA PRO A 384 -30.96 -65.61 22.32
C PRO A 384 -31.79 -64.83 23.35
N SER A 385 -32.27 -65.56 24.35
CA SER A 385 -33.13 -65.13 25.46
C SER A 385 -32.44 -64.14 26.40
N PHE A 386 -33.20 -63.16 26.90
CA PHE A 386 -32.77 -62.11 27.82
C PHE A 386 -32.86 -62.62 29.28
N ASP A 387 -31.80 -62.44 30.07
CA ASP A 387 -31.74 -62.78 31.50
C ASP A 387 -31.82 -61.47 32.34
N PRO A 388 -32.86 -61.26 33.16
CA PRO A 388 -33.01 -60.06 33.96
C PRO A 388 -32.59 -60.34 35.41
N SER A 389 -31.31 -60.13 35.72
CA SER A 389 -30.88 -59.96 37.10
C SER A 389 -29.66 -59.05 37.21
N PHE A 390 -29.75 -58.14 38.18
CA PHE A 390 -28.74 -57.25 38.76
C PHE A 390 -28.81 -55.75 38.40
N ASP A 391 -29.03 -54.99 39.49
CA ASP A 391 -29.08 -53.53 39.69
C ASP A 391 -27.84 -52.76 39.22
#